data_AF-A0A932PK15-F1
#
_entry.id   AF-A0A932PK15-F1
#
_cell.length_a   1.000
_cell.length_b   1.000
_cell.length_c   1.000
_cell.angle_alpha   90.00
_cell.angle_beta   90.00
_cell.angle_gamma   90.00
#
_symmetry.space_group_name_H-M   'P 1'
#
loop_
_entity.id
_entity.type
_entity.pdbx_description
1 polymer ?
#
loop_
_entity_poly.entity_id
_entity_poly.type
_entity_poly.pdbx_seq_one_letter_code
_entity_poly.pdbx_strand_id
1 'polypeptide(L)'
;MSVQYGAIGWNRQKKIYDVVLGSLLVIYLALFVGVGALVNPNATAETLLIRAFGTSAFLLLNIVLCIGPLARLDRRFLPLLYNRRHLGVTTFLMSLAHGGFALFQFHALGNLNPLLSLLVSNPRYGSVADFPFQALGFVALLILFLMAATSHDFWLRNLSAPTWKRLHMMVYVAYALLVAHIVLGALQSEASSILASVLVVGVAIVLSLHLAAALREKTIDRAKLHATEEGFVEVCPVDRISEKCATMVSVSGERVAVFRYEGKVSAISNVCQHQNGPLGEGRIIDGCVTCPWHGYQYRPETGAAPAPFKEKVPTFLVKVIEGTVFVHPKPNAPGTYVEPAQVECREEQTR
;
A
#
# COMPACT_ATOMS: atom_id res chain seq x y z
N MET A 1 -21.45 -4.70 5.28
CA MET A 1 -20.92 -3.40 5.77
C MET A 1 -22.02 -2.72 6.58
N SER A 2 -21.74 -2.18 7.76
CA SER A 2 -22.78 -1.53 8.59
C SER A 2 -23.19 -0.17 7.99
N VAL A 3 -24.49 0.10 7.98
CA VAL A 3 -25.09 1.39 7.58
C VAL A 3 -24.71 2.49 8.59
N GLN A 4 -24.26 2.11 9.78
CA GLN A 4 -23.74 3.00 10.81
C GLN A 4 -22.23 3.23 10.63
N TYR A 5 -21.83 4.51 10.67
CA TYR A 5 -20.44 4.93 10.70
C TYR A 5 -19.77 4.39 11.97
N GLY A 6 -18.95 3.35 11.82
CA GLY A 6 -17.97 2.95 12.83
C GLY A 6 -16.63 3.56 12.46
N ALA A 7 -16.06 4.42 13.32
CA ALA A 7 -14.79 5.09 13.06
C ALA A 7 -13.68 4.10 12.66
N ILE A 8 -13.71 2.87 13.22
CA ILE A 8 -12.86 1.74 12.82
C ILE A 8 -13.63 0.43 13.03
N GLY A 9 -13.86 -0.34 11.96
CA GLY A 9 -14.37 -1.70 12.05
C GLY A 9 -13.29 -2.66 12.55
N TRP A 10 -13.08 -2.74 13.86
CA TRP A 10 -12.07 -3.59 14.50
C TRP A 10 -12.59 -5.03 14.67
N ASN A 11 -12.58 -5.78 13.57
CA ASN A 11 -12.92 -7.19 13.58
C ASN A 11 -11.85 -8.03 14.32
N ARG A 12 -12.16 -9.30 14.61
CA ARG A 12 -11.24 -10.20 15.35
C ARG A 12 -9.86 -10.31 14.69
N GLN A 13 -9.79 -10.38 13.36
CA GLN A 13 -8.55 -10.49 12.62
C GLN A 13 -7.66 -9.26 12.79
N LYS A 14 -8.24 -8.05 12.70
CA LYS A 14 -7.52 -6.79 12.95
C LYS A 14 -7.02 -6.72 14.39
N LYS A 15 -7.83 -7.12 15.39
CA LYS A 15 -7.39 -7.17 16.80
C LYS A 15 -6.15 -8.04 16.97
N ILE A 16 -6.17 -9.25 16.39
CA ILE A 16 -5.04 -10.17 16.45
C ILE A 16 -3.82 -9.55 15.76
N TYR A 17 -4.01 -8.96 14.58
CA TYR A 17 -2.94 -8.30 13.83
C TYR A 17 -2.26 -7.20 14.66
N ASP A 18 -3.03 -6.32 15.29
CA ASP A 18 -2.50 -5.20 16.07
C ASP A 18 -1.81 -5.67 17.36
N VAL A 19 -2.33 -6.72 18.00
CA VAL A 19 -1.67 -7.34 19.17
C VAL A 19 -0.34 -7.96 18.78
N VAL A 20 -0.28 -8.68 17.65
CA VAL A 20 0.96 -9.28 17.15
C VAL A 20 1.97 -8.18 16.79
N LEU A 21 1.55 -7.16 16.04
CA LEU A 21 2.39 -6.02 15.68
C LEU A 21 2.94 -5.31 16.93
N GLY A 22 2.08 -4.99 17.89
CA GLY A 22 2.47 -4.36 19.15
C GLY A 22 3.45 -5.21 19.95
N SER A 23 3.21 -6.52 20.04
CA SER A 23 4.10 -7.46 20.74
C SER A 23 5.47 -7.52 20.09
N LEU A 24 5.53 -7.61 18.76
CA LEU A 24 6.80 -7.60 18.01
C LEU A 24 7.57 -6.31 18.22
N LEU A 25 6.89 -5.16 18.29
CA LEU A 25 7.53 -3.88 18.56
C LEU A 25 8.08 -3.78 19.98
N VAL A 26 7.31 -4.22 20.99
CA VAL A 26 7.80 -4.27 22.37
C VAL A 26 9.04 -5.16 22.48
N ILE A 27 9.01 -6.34 21.86
CA ILE A 27 10.16 -7.25 21.81
C ILE A 27 11.36 -6.58 21.11
N TYR A 28 11.15 -5.95 19.96
CA TYR A 28 12.20 -5.25 19.23
C TYR A 28 12.84 -4.15 20.08
N LEU A 29 12.02 -3.28 20.70
CA LEU A 29 12.52 -2.18 21.54
C LEU A 29 13.29 -2.70 22.75
N ALA A 30 12.77 -3.72 23.43
CA ALA A 30 13.44 -4.34 24.58
C ALA A 30 14.78 -4.98 24.20
N LEU A 31 14.82 -5.71 23.08
CA LEU A 31 16.06 -6.32 22.58
C LEU A 31 17.07 -5.26 22.13
N PHE A 32 16.63 -4.22 21.40
CA PHE A 32 17.51 -3.16 20.93
C PHE A 32 18.16 -2.42 22.10
N VAL A 33 17.36 -2.03 23.10
CA VAL A 33 17.86 -1.33 24.29
C VAL A 33 18.72 -2.26 25.15
N GLY A 34 18.29 -3.51 25.39
CA GLY A 34 19.02 -4.47 26.21
C GLY A 34 20.38 -4.84 25.61
N VAL A 35 20.42 -5.23 24.33
CA VAL A 35 21.67 -5.52 23.62
C VAL A 35 22.51 -4.24 23.48
N GLY A 36 21.88 -3.11 23.18
CA GLY A 36 22.55 -1.82 23.05
C GLY A 36 23.28 -1.39 24.32
N ALA A 37 22.66 -1.58 25.49
CA ALA A 37 23.26 -1.28 26.79
C ALA A 37 24.42 -2.22 27.13
N LEU A 38 24.35 -3.49 26.71
CA LEU A 38 25.43 -4.46 26.90
C LEU A 38 26.62 -4.21 25.98
N VAL A 39 26.37 -3.84 24.71
CA VAL A 39 27.42 -3.63 23.70
C VAL A 39 28.03 -2.23 23.77
N ASN A 40 27.25 -1.22 24.19
CA ASN A 40 27.69 0.17 24.30
C ASN A 40 27.45 0.70 25.73
N PRO A 41 28.34 0.36 26.69
CA PRO A 41 28.15 0.76 28.10
C PRO A 41 28.09 2.27 28.33
N ASN A 42 28.66 3.05 27.40
CA ASN A 42 28.68 4.51 27.46
C ASN A 42 27.41 5.17 26.89
N ALA A 43 26.52 4.40 26.26
CA ALA A 43 25.29 4.94 25.71
C ALA A 43 24.26 5.17 26.82
N THR A 44 23.68 6.37 26.88
CA THR A 44 22.61 6.65 27.83
C THR A 44 21.33 5.92 27.45
N ALA A 45 20.45 5.67 28.42
CA ALA A 45 19.16 5.02 28.18
C ALA A 45 18.31 5.82 27.18
N GLU A 46 18.33 7.15 27.27
CA GLU A 46 17.62 8.06 26.36
C GLU A 46 18.15 7.92 24.93
N THR A 47 19.48 7.85 24.76
CA THR A 47 20.12 7.65 23.46
C THR A 47 19.71 6.32 22.84
N LEU A 48 19.71 5.23 23.63
CA LEU A 48 19.28 3.91 23.17
C LEU A 48 17.80 3.90 22.79
N LEU A 49 16.93 4.56 23.57
CA LEU A 49 15.51 4.68 23.25
C LEU A 49 15.28 5.47 21.96
N ILE A 50 15.91 6.64 21.79
CA ILE A 50 15.81 7.45 20.58
C ILE A 50 16.19 6.61 19.35
N ARG A 51 17.29 5.85 19.43
CA ARG A 51 17.74 4.96 18.34
C ARG A 51 16.79 3.79 18.11
N ALA A 52 16.26 3.17 19.17
CA ALA A 52 15.31 2.06 19.06
C ALA A 52 14.01 2.48 18.36
N PHE A 53 13.42 3.61 18.76
CA PHE A 53 12.24 4.16 18.09
C PHE A 53 12.54 4.58 16.66
N GLY A 54 13.65 5.28 16.39
CA GLY A 54 14.02 5.71 15.04
C GLY A 54 14.23 4.54 14.07
N THR A 55 14.96 3.50 14.50
CA THR A 55 15.22 2.31 13.67
C THR A 55 13.95 1.48 13.45
N SER A 56 13.11 1.31 14.48
CA SER A 56 11.82 0.62 14.35
C SER A 56 10.89 1.33 13.35
N ALA A 57 10.80 2.66 13.41
CA ALA A 57 10.01 3.47 12.48
C ALA A 57 10.50 3.31 11.03
N PHE A 58 11.82 3.37 10.82
CA PHE A 58 12.41 3.15 9.50
C PHE A 58 12.12 1.73 8.97
N LEU A 59 12.32 0.70 9.77
CA LEU A 59 12.03 -0.69 9.39
C LEU A 59 10.56 -0.89 9.02
N LEU A 60 9.63 -0.37 9.84
CA LEU A 60 8.20 -0.41 9.56
C LEU A 60 7.87 0.30 8.24
N LEU A 61 8.44 1.48 7.99
CA LEU A 61 8.20 2.22 6.74
C LEU A 61 8.70 1.44 5.51
N ASN A 62 9.87 0.79 5.60
CA ASN A 62 10.35 -0.08 4.52
C ASN A 62 9.37 -1.23 4.26
N ILE A 63 8.89 -1.90 5.32
CA ILE A 63 7.88 -2.96 5.19
C ILE A 63 6.62 -2.42 4.50
N VAL A 64 6.10 -1.27 4.94
CA VAL A 64 4.91 -0.64 4.35
C VAL A 64 5.08 -0.38 2.85
N LEU A 65 6.23 0.15 2.44
CA LEU A 65 6.54 0.44 1.04
C LEU A 65 6.70 -0.85 0.21
N CYS A 66 7.20 -1.93 0.80
CA CYS A 66 7.36 -3.21 0.11
C CYS A 66 6.03 -3.95 -0.15
N ILE A 67 5.00 -3.76 0.68
CA ILE A 67 3.72 -4.50 0.57
C ILE A 67 3.09 -4.34 -0.82
N GLY A 68 3.07 -3.12 -1.37
CA GLY A 68 2.44 -2.83 -2.66
C GLY A 68 3.09 -3.58 -3.84
N PRO A 69 4.39 -3.41 -4.09
CA PRO A 69 5.11 -4.18 -5.10
C PRO A 69 5.07 -5.69 -4.87
N LEU A 70 5.19 -6.17 -3.62
CA LEU A 70 5.11 -7.60 -3.30
C LEU A 70 3.76 -8.19 -3.72
N ALA A 71 2.66 -7.50 -3.43
CA ALA A 71 1.32 -7.94 -3.83
C ALA A 71 1.14 -8.01 -5.34
N ARG A 72 1.80 -7.13 -6.12
CA ARG A 72 1.80 -7.17 -7.60
C ARG A 72 2.67 -8.30 -8.16
N LEU A 73 3.78 -8.61 -7.48
CA LEU A 73 4.69 -9.67 -7.89
C LEU A 73 4.18 -11.06 -7.49
N ASP A 74 3.48 -11.18 -6.36
CA ASP A 74 2.97 -12.46 -5.87
C ASP A 74 1.67 -12.27 -5.07
N ARG A 75 0.62 -12.97 -5.51
CA ARG A 75 -0.72 -12.92 -4.94
C ARG A 75 -0.78 -13.37 -3.47
N ARG A 76 0.22 -14.12 -2.98
CA ARG A 76 0.31 -14.54 -1.56
C ARG A 76 0.41 -13.35 -0.59
N PHE A 77 0.86 -12.18 -1.06
CA PHE A 77 1.00 -10.99 -0.23
C PHE A 77 -0.24 -10.08 -0.23
N LEU A 78 -1.27 -10.38 -1.02
CA LEU A 78 -2.54 -9.62 -1.02
C LEU A 78 -3.16 -9.46 0.39
N PRO A 79 -3.14 -10.46 1.29
CA PRO A 79 -3.65 -10.30 2.64
C PRO A 79 -2.98 -9.16 3.45
N LEU A 80 -1.73 -8.80 3.13
CA LEU A 80 -1.02 -7.73 3.83
C LEU A 80 -1.54 -6.33 3.45
N LEU A 81 -2.16 -6.17 2.27
CA LEU A 81 -2.71 -4.89 1.84
C LEU A 81 -3.83 -4.40 2.76
N TYR A 82 -4.63 -5.31 3.32
CA TYR A 82 -5.76 -4.99 4.19
C TYR A 82 -5.33 -4.29 5.49
N ASN A 83 -4.14 -4.62 6.01
CA ASN A 83 -3.63 -4.09 7.27
C ASN A 83 -2.52 -3.04 7.10
N ARG A 84 -2.17 -2.67 5.85
CA ARG A 84 -1.12 -1.67 5.57
C ARG A 84 -1.35 -0.32 6.26
N ARG A 85 -2.62 0.05 6.49
CA ARG A 85 -3.00 1.29 7.18
C ARG A 85 -2.55 1.28 8.63
N HIS A 86 -2.73 0.15 9.33
CA HIS A 86 -2.34 -0.01 10.72
C HIS A 86 -0.82 0.16 10.86
N LEU A 87 -0.04 -0.51 10.00
CA LEU A 87 1.42 -0.32 9.94
C LEU A 87 1.80 1.15 9.69
N GLY A 88 1.15 1.83 8.75
CA GLY A 88 1.45 3.24 8.45
C GLY A 88 1.21 4.17 9.64
N VAL A 89 0.12 3.97 10.39
CA VAL A 89 -0.16 4.72 11.62
C VAL A 89 0.87 4.39 12.70
N THR A 90 1.22 3.11 12.86
CA THR A 90 2.26 2.68 13.81
C THR A 90 3.62 3.28 13.47
N THR A 91 4.01 3.34 12.20
CA THR A 91 5.21 4.04 11.73
C THR A 91 5.20 5.50 12.18
N PHE A 92 4.08 6.21 11.98
CA PHE A 92 3.95 7.59 12.45
C PHE A 92 4.12 7.70 13.97
N LEU A 93 3.49 6.83 14.76
CA LEU A 93 3.61 6.86 16.23
C LEU A 93 5.04 6.58 16.69
N MET A 94 5.75 5.64 16.08
CA MET A 94 7.17 5.37 16.37
C MET A 94 8.06 6.57 16.00
N SER A 95 7.81 7.19 14.84
CA SER A 95 8.52 8.41 14.41
C SER A 95 8.24 9.59 15.34
N LEU A 96 7.01 9.74 15.82
CA LEU A 96 6.62 10.79 16.76
C LEU A 96 7.32 10.59 18.11
N ALA A 97 7.38 9.36 18.62
CA ALA A 97 8.12 9.03 19.82
C ALA A 97 9.61 9.32 19.67
N HIS A 98 10.23 8.89 18.57
CA HIS A 98 11.63 9.21 18.24
C HIS A 98 11.89 10.73 18.23
N GLY A 99 11.08 11.49 17.48
CA GLY A 99 11.22 12.95 17.38
C GLY A 99 10.97 13.65 18.72
N GLY A 100 10.00 13.19 19.50
CA GLY A 100 9.70 13.72 20.83
C GLY A 100 10.84 13.51 21.82
N PHE A 101 11.40 12.30 21.90
CA PHE A 101 12.55 12.03 22.75
C PHE A 101 13.79 12.80 22.29
N ALA A 102 14.05 12.89 20.98
CA ALA A 102 15.17 13.66 20.45
C ALA A 102 15.02 15.16 20.77
N LEU A 103 13.83 15.73 20.58
CA LEU A 103 13.56 17.13 20.90
C LEU A 103 13.75 17.41 22.40
N PHE A 104 13.29 16.50 23.26
CA PHE A 104 13.47 16.63 24.70
C PHE A 104 14.95 16.56 25.08
N GLN A 105 15.65 15.51 24.66
CA GLN A 105 17.04 15.26 25.03
C GLN A 105 18.00 16.36 24.56
N PHE A 106 17.84 16.86 23.33
CA PHE A 106 18.81 17.76 22.72
C PHE A 106 18.43 19.24 22.74
N HIS A 107 17.15 19.58 22.97
CA HIS A 107 16.68 20.97 22.86
C HIS A 107 15.87 21.49 24.06
N ALA A 108 15.36 20.65 24.96
CA ALA A 108 14.45 21.11 26.02
C ALA A 108 15.11 22.03 27.07
N LEU A 109 16.41 21.89 27.29
CA LEU A 109 17.16 22.68 28.27
C LEU A 109 17.84 23.92 27.65
N GLY A 110 17.54 24.23 26.37
CA GLY A 110 18.09 25.38 25.67
C GLY A 110 17.37 26.70 25.98
N ASN A 111 18.00 27.82 25.63
CA ASN A 111 17.43 29.17 25.79
C ASN A 111 16.40 29.55 24.71
N LEU A 112 16.22 28.68 23.70
CA LEU A 112 15.26 28.86 22.61
C LEU A 112 14.10 27.89 22.78
N ASN A 113 12.94 28.24 22.22
CA ASN A 113 11.86 27.27 22.08
C ASN A 113 12.39 26.01 21.35
N PRO A 114 12.11 24.79 21.83
CA PRO A 114 12.72 23.57 21.26
C PRO A 114 12.48 23.39 19.76
N LEU A 115 11.29 23.72 19.24
CA LEU A 115 10.99 23.61 17.83
C LEU A 115 11.77 24.63 16.99
N LEU A 116 11.92 25.86 17.49
CA LEU A 116 12.76 26.86 16.85
C LEU A 116 14.23 26.42 16.89
N SER A 117 14.70 25.91 18.03
CA SER A 117 16.05 25.42 18.22
C SER A 117 16.40 24.31 17.21
N LEU A 118 15.48 23.37 16.97
CA LEU A 118 15.65 22.32 15.97
C LEU A 118 15.84 22.86 14.54
N LEU A 119 15.18 23.97 14.19
CA LEU A 119 15.23 24.55 12.85
C LEU A 119 16.46 25.44 12.63
N VAL A 120 17.05 25.98 13.69
CA VAL A 120 18.17 26.94 13.61
C VAL A 120 19.51 26.39 14.11
N SER A 121 19.53 25.17 14.63
CA SER A 121 20.72 24.52 15.22
C SER A 121 21.90 24.44 14.25
N ASN A 122 21.66 24.19 12.96
CA ASN A 122 22.70 23.99 11.93
C ASN A 122 22.38 24.76 10.62
N PRO A 123 22.79 26.02 10.44
CA PRO A 123 22.40 26.79 9.24
C PRO A 123 23.25 26.54 7.98
N ARG A 124 24.16 25.56 7.99
CA ARG A 124 25.16 25.36 6.91
C ARG A 124 24.74 24.34 5.86
N TYR A 125 23.81 24.75 4.99
CA TYR A 125 23.27 23.90 3.91
C TYR A 125 24.30 23.42 2.87
N GLY A 126 25.44 24.09 2.73
CA GLY A 126 26.51 23.71 1.79
C GLY A 126 27.51 22.67 2.32
N SER A 127 27.42 22.27 3.59
CA SER A 127 28.35 21.33 4.24
C SER A 127 27.64 20.01 4.55
N VAL A 128 28.25 18.87 4.21
CA VAL A 128 27.72 17.55 4.60
C VAL A 128 27.86 17.33 6.11
N ALA A 129 28.97 17.79 6.70
CA ALA A 129 29.27 17.64 8.12
C ALA A 129 28.38 18.51 9.02
N ASP A 130 27.92 19.66 8.53
CA ASP A 130 27.10 20.62 9.29
C ASP A 130 25.68 20.78 8.71
N PHE A 131 25.24 19.87 7.83
CA PHE A 131 23.93 19.99 7.19
C PHE A 131 22.81 19.90 8.26
N PRO A 132 21.74 20.72 8.18
CA PRO A 132 20.56 20.63 9.07
C PRO A 132 19.68 19.40 8.80
N PHE A 133 20.22 18.20 9.02
CA PHE A 133 19.49 16.95 8.76
C PHE A 133 18.25 16.80 9.66
N GLN A 134 18.24 17.45 10.82
CA GLN A 134 17.09 17.48 11.75
C GLN A 134 15.83 18.05 11.10
N ALA A 135 15.97 19.12 10.30
CA ALA A 135 14.85 19.72 9.57
C ALA A 135 14.23 18.76 8.55
N LEU A 136 15.05 17.92 7.89
CA LEU A 136 14.56 16.89 6.97
C LEU A 136 13.66 15.87 7.70
N GLY A 137 14.11 15.41 8.87
CA GLY A 137 13.34 14.50 9.71
C GLY A 137 12.03 15.11 10.20
N PHE A 138 12.05 16.40 10.59
CA PHE A 138 10.86 17.13 11.00
C PHE A 138 9.83 17.29 9.87
N VAL A 139 10.28 17.68 8.66
CA VAL A 139 9.38 17.78 7.50
C VAL A 139 8.82 16.41 7.13
N ALA A 140 9.63 15.34 7.18
CA ALA A 140 9.14 13.97 6.97
C ALA A 140 8.07 13.59 8.01
N LEU A 141 8.26 13.94 9.29
CA LEU A 141 7.28 13.70 10.35
C LEU A 141 5.96 14.43 10.10
N LEU A 142 5.99 15.68 9.61
CA LEU A 142 4.78 16.42 9.26
C LEU A 142 4.00 15.77 8.11
N ILE A 143 4.70 15.26 7.10
CA ILE A 143 4.08 14.50 6.00
C ILE A 143 3.43 13.22 6.55
N LEU A 144 4.16 12.46 7.38
CA LEU A 144 3.64 11.24 8.00
C LEU A 144 2.44 11.52 8.91
N PHE A 145 2.46 12.61 9.68
CA PHE A 145 1.32 13.07 10.47
C PHE A 145 0.10 13.34 9.61
N LEU A 146 0.25 14.12 8.54
CA LEU A 146 -0.85 14.47 7.65
C LEU A 146 -1.45 13.21 6.99
N MET A 147 -0.60 12.27 6.58
CA MET A 147 -1.06 10.97 6.06
C MET A 147 -1.79 10.14 7.13
N ALA A 148 -1.23 10.03 8.34
CA ALA A 148 -1.83 9.27 9.42
C ALA A 148 -3.19 9.86 9.83
N ALA A 149 -3.27 11.18 10.00
CA ALA A 149 -4.49 11.91 10.32
C ALA A 149 -5.58 11.72 9.25
N THR A 150 -5.20 11.64 7.97
CA THR A 150 -6.13 11.47 6.83
C THR A 150 -6.34 10.01 6.41
N SER A 151 -5.84 9.06 7.20
CA SER A 151 -5.91 7.63 6.88
C SER A 151 -7.25 6.97 7.24
N HIS A 152 -8.22 7.69 7.81
CA HIS A 152 -9.50 7.13 8.23
C HIS A 152 -10.69 7.51 7.33
N ASP A 153 -11.77 6.74 7.42
CA ASP A 153 -12.86 6.74 6.43
C ASP A 153 -13.62 8.08 6.35
N PHE A 154 -13.65 8.88 7.41
CA PHE A 154 -14.17 10.25 7.35
C PHE A 154 -13.40 11.13 6.36
N TRP A 155 -12.07 11.17 6.42
CA TRP A 155 -11.29 11.99 5.49
C TRP A 155 -11.38 11.48 4.06
N LEU A 156 -11.61 10.19 3.88
CA LEU A 156 -11.90 9.65 2.56
C LEU A 156 -13.23 10.16 2.00
N ARG A 157 -14.27 10.28 2.81
CA ARG A 157 -15.56 10.83 2.35
C ARG A 157 -15.45 12.32 2.03
N ASN A 158 -14.61 13.03 2.78
CA ASN A 158 -14.43 14.48 2.64
C ASN A 158 -13.39 14.88 1.59
N LEU A 159 -12.45 13.99 1.24
CA LEU A 159 -11.44 14.20 0.20
C LEU A 159 -11.82 13.37 -1.03
N SER A 160 -11.84 13.98 -2.22
CA SER A 160 -12.00 13.19 -3.45
C SER A 160 -10.88 12.14 -3.58
N ALA A 161 -11.17 10.99 -4.20
CA ALA A 161 -10.20 9.92 -4.38
C ALA A 161 -8.87 10.38 -5.02
N PRO A 162 -8.84 11.27 -6.03
CA PRO A 162 -7.60 11.82 -6.57
C PRO A 162 -6.80 12.65 -5.56
N THR A 163 -7.46 13.49 -4.76
CA THR A 163 -6.82 14.31 -3.74
C THR A 163 -6.24 13.46 -2.62
N TRP A 164 -7.03 12.51 -2.12
CA TRP A 164 -6.59 11.56 -1.11
C TRP A 164 -5.38 10.75 -1.60
N LYS A 165 -5.39 10.32 -2.87
CA LYS A 165 -4.27 9.61 -3.48
C LYS A 165 -3.02 10.48 -3.57
N ARG A 166 -3.11 11.71 -4.08
CA ARG A 166 -1.97 12.64 -4.15
C ARG A 166 -1.34 12.84 -2.78
N LEU A 167 -2.17 13.03 -1.76
CA LEU A 167 -1.71 13.18 -0.39
C LEU A 167 -0.94 11.95 0.09
N HIS A 168 -1.46 10.74 -0.15
CA HIS A 168 -0.79 9.51 0.26
C HIS A 168 0.45 9.18 -0.59
N MET A 169 0.59 9.74 -1.80
CA MET A 169 1.81 9.63 -2.60
C MET A 169 2.95 10.49 -2.04
N MET A 170 2.69 11.42 -1.12
CA MET A 170 3.74 12.14 -0.40
C MET A 170 4.63 11.22 0.45
N VAL A 171 4.24 9.97 0.67
CA VAL A 171 5.06 8.95 1.33
C VAL A 171 6.45 8.79 0.70
N TYR A 172 6.56 8.95 -0.63
CA TYR A 172 7.85 8.83 -1.32
C TYR A 172 8.74 10.05 -1.05
N VAL A 173 8.14 11.23 -0.93
CA VAL A 173 8.85 12.45 -0.51
C VAL A 173 9.31 12.30 0.94
N ALA A 174 8.42 11.85 1.84
CA ALA A 174 8.78 11.58 3.23
C ALA A 174 9.90 10.54 3.36
N TYR A 175 9.86 9.46 2.56
CA TYR A 175 10.88 8.43 2.55
C TYR A 175 12.24 8.98 2.06
N ALA A 176 12.26 9.78 0.99
CA ALA A 176 13.49 10.41 0.50
C ALA A 176 14.10 11.36 1.54
N LEU A 177 13.27 12.20 2.17
CA LEU A 177 13.70 13.08 3.26
C LEU A 177 14.22 12.29 4.47
N LEU A 178 13.58 11.17 4.80
CA LEU A 178 14.00 10.31 5.91
C LEU A 178 15.32 9.60 5.61
N VAL A 179 15.51 9.07 4.40
CA VAL A 179 16.78 8.47 3.99
C VAL A 179 17.89 9.52 4.08
N ALA A 180 17.66 10.73 3.58
CA ALA A 180 18.63 11.82 3.70
C ALA A 180 18.91 12.20 5.16
N HIS A 181 17.86 12.28 5.99
CA HIS A 181 17.99 12.51 7.44
C HIS A 181 18.88 11.46 8.11
N ILE A 182 18.66 10.17 7.84
CA ILE A 182 19.43 9.08 8.45
C ILE A 182 20.86 9.04 7.92
N VAL A 183 21.07 9.18 6.59
CA VAL A 183 22.42 9.18 5.99
C VAL A 183 23.25 10.32 6.55
N LEU A 184 22.72 11.54 6.56
CA LEU A 184 23.45 12.70 7.06
C LEU A 184 23.68 12.60 8.57
N GLY A 185 22.69 12.15 9.34
CA GLY A 185 22.86 11.89 10.78
C GLY A 185 23.95 10.84 11.06
N ALA A 186 23.99 9.76 10.27
CA ALA A 186 25.02 8.73 10.35
C ALA A 186 26.42 9.30 10.07
N LEU A 187 26.57 10.05 8.97
CA LEU A 187 27.84 10.68 8.61
C LEU A 187 28.34 11.71 9.66
N GLN A 188 27.43 12.36 10.38
CA GLN A 188 27.76 13.39 11.37
C GLN A 188 28.02 12.83 12.78
N SER A 189 27.34 11.75 13.17
CA SER A 189 27.26 11.35 14.59
C SER A 189 27.32 9.85 14.87
N GLU A 190 27.24 8.98 13.86
CA GLU A 190 27.05 7.54 14.07
C GLU A 190 27.87 6.69 13.08
N ALA A 191 28.96 6.09 13.57
CA ALA A 191 29.83 5.20 12.80
C ALA A 191 29.42 3.71 12.87
N SER A 192 28.15 3.40 13.21
CA SER A 192 27.68 2.02 13.29
C SER A 192 27.50 1.41 11.89
N SER A 193 28.39 0.48 11.54
CA SER A 193 28.35 -0.25 10.27
C SER A 193 27.09 -1.10 10.11
N ILE A 194 26.53 -1.61 11.21
CA ILE A 194 25.30 -2.43 11.20
C ILE A 194 24.11 -1.57 10.80
N LEU A 195 23.93 -0.40 11.43
CA LEU A 195 22.80 0.49 11.11
C LEU A 195 22.90 1.06 9.69
N ALA A 196 24.11 1.39 9.26
CA ALA A 196 24.37 1.79 7.86
C ALA A 196 24.02 0.65 6.88
N SER A 197 24.36 -0.59 7.20
CA SER A 197 24.03 -1.76 6.36
C SER A 197 22.52 -1.97 6.29
N VAL A 198 21.80 -1.89 7.42
CA VAL A 198 20.33 -2.00 7.47
C VAL A 198 19.66 -0.93 6.60
N LEU A 199 20.17 0.30 6.64
CA LEU A 199 19.71 1.41 5.79
C LEU A 199 19.89 1.09 4.31
N VAL A 200 21.11 0.75 3.89
CA VAL A 200 21.43 0.49 2.48
C VAL A 200 20.64 -0.70 1.95
N VAL A 201 20.58 -1.79 2.70
CA VAL A 201 19.82 -2.99 2.32
C VAL A 201 18.32 -2.70 2.24
N GLY A 202 17.77 -1.96 3.21
CA GLY A 202 16.35 -1.57 3.21
C GLY A 202 15.99 -0.75 1.98
N VAL A 203 16.77 0.30 1.68
CA VAL A 203 16.57 1.14 0.49
C VAL A 203 16.70 0.32 -0.80
N ALA A 204 17.71 -0.54 -0.91
CA ALA A 204 17.90 -1.41 -2.06
C ALA A 204 16.70 -2.33 -2.28
N ILE A 205 16.19 -2.98 -1.23
CA ILE A 205 15.00 -3.85 -1.32
C ILE A 205 13.78 -3.07 -1.81
N VAL A 206 13.51 -1.89 -1.23
CA VAL A 206 12.36 -1.06 -1.63
C VAL A 206 12.47 -0.69 -3.11
N LEU A 207 13.63 -0.17 -3.55
CA LEU A 207 13.85 0.24 -4.93
C LEU A 207 13.76 -0.94 -5.91
N SER A 208 14.42 -2.06 -5.60
CA SER A 208 14.41 -3.26 -6.45
C SER A 208 13.01 -3.83 -6.60
N LEU A 209 12.22 -3.91 -5.53
CA LEU A 209 10.85 -4.40 -5.60
C LEU A 209 9.95 -3.48 -6.42
N HIS A 210 10.06 -2.16 -6.23
CA HIS A 210 9.29 -1.19 -7.02
C HIS A 210 9.65 -1.26 -8.50
N LEU A 211 10.95 -1.36 -8.82
CA LEU A 211 11.42 -1.49 -10.19
C LEU A 211 10.94 -2.80 -10.82
N ALA A 212 11.09 -3.94 -10.13
CA ALA A 212 10.64 -5.24 -10.60
C ALA A 212 9.12 -5.25 -10.86
N ALA A 213 8.32 -4.70 -9.94
CA ALA A 213 6.90 -4.53 -10.14
C ALA A 213 6.60 -3.63 -11.35
N ALA A 214 7.25 -2.48 -11.48
CA ALA A 214 7.05 -1.58 -12.61
C ALA A 214 7.39 -2.22 -13.96
N LEU A 215 8.50 -2.97 -14.03
CA LEU A 215 8.91 -3.68 -15.24
C LEU A 215 7.90 -4.77 -15.62
N ARG A 216 7.42 -5.56 -14.65
CA ARG A 216 6.39 -6.57 -14.89
C ARG A 216 5.08 -5.95 -15.40
N GLU A 217 4.63 -4.90 -14.74
CA GLU A 217 3.38 -4.21 -15.09
C GLU A 217 3.47 -3.57 -16.48
N LYS A 218 4.61 -2.97 -16.83
CA LYS A 218 4.85 -2.41 -18.17
C LYS A 218 4.80 -3.48 -19.27
N THR A 219 5.30 -4.68 -19.00
CA THR A 219 5.23 -5.81 -19.95
C THR A 219 3.78 -6.26 -20.15
N ILE A 220 3.00 -6.34 -19.07
CA ILE A 220 1.57 -6.69 -19.13
C ILE A 220 0.79 -5.63 -19.91
N ASP A 221 1.01 -4.35 -19.61
CA ASP A 221 0.29 -3.24 -20.27
C ASP A 221 0.64 -3.09 -21.75
N ARG A 222 1.81 -3.57 -22.18
CA ARG A 222 2.26 -3.54 -23.59
C ARG A 222 2.03 -4.84 -24.34
N ALA A 223 1.44 -5.85 -23.70
CA ALA A 223 1.15 -7.11 -24.38
C ALA A 223 0.27 -6.83 -25.61
N LYS A 224 0.74 -7.26 -26.79
CA LYS A 224 -0.08 -7.16 -28.01
C LYS A 224 -1.25 -8.12 -27.86
N LEU A 225 -2.43 -7.58 -28.06
CA LEU A 225 -3.67 -8.33 -27.97
C LEU A 225 -4.18 -8.61 -29.38
N HIS A 226 -4.57 -9.86 -29.63
CA HIS A 226 -5.17 -10.26 -30.89
C HIS A 226 -6.65 -9.88 -30.87
N ALA A 227 -7.05 -9.05 -31.83
CA ALA A 227 -8.45 -8.68 -32.03
C ALA A 227 -9.07 -9.59 -33.09
N THR A 228 -10.28 -10.07 -32.83
CA THR A 228 -11.13 -10.76 -33.82
C THR A 228 -11.67 -9.75 -34.84
N GLU A 229 -12.27 -10.24 -35.93
CA GLU A 229 -12.95 -9.37 -36.93
C GLU A 229 -14.08 -8.54 -36.29
N GLU A 230 -14.79 -9.09 -35.31
CA GLU A 230 -15.82 -8.38 -34.52
C GLU A 230 -15.25 -7.38 -33.48
N GLY A 231 -13.94 -7.19 -33.42
CA GLY A 231 -13.28 -6.26 -32.49
C GLY A 231 -13.15 -6.75 -31.05
N PHE A 232 -13.47 -8.02 -30.76
CA PHE A 232 -13.19 -8.62 -29.46
C PHE A 232 -11.71 -8.95 -29.31
N VAL A 233 -11.19 -8.76 -28.10
CA VAL A 233 -9.80 -9.03 -27.76
C VAL A 233 -9.70 -10.33 -26.98
N GLU A 234 -8.81 -11.22 -27.41
CA GLU A 234 -8.49 -12.44 -26.69
C GLU A 234 -7.81 -12.14 -25.33
N VAL A 235 -8.31 -12.76 -24.26
CA VAL A 235 -7.78 -12.56 -22.89
C VAL A 235 -6.92 -13.75 -22.46
N CYS A 236 -7.55 -14.91 -22.29
CA CYS A 236 -6.89 -16.18 -21.97
C CYS A 236 -7.91 -17.34 -22.00
N PRO A 237 -7.44 -18.60 -21.96
CA PRO A 237 -8.27 -19.74 -21.61
C PRO A 237 -8.99 -19.54 -20.26
N VAL A 238 -10.23 -20.01 -20.17
CA VAL A 238 -11.10 -19.82 -19.00
C VAL A 238 -10.60 -20.55 -17.75
N ASP A 239 -9.93 -21.69 -17.95
CA ASP A 239 -9.32 -22.51 -16.89
C ASP A 239 -8.15 -21.83 -16.18
N ARG A 240 -7.46 -20.91 -16.87
CA ARG A 240 -6.41 -20.06 -16.30
C ARG A 240 -6.96 -19.07 -15.27
N ILE A 241 -8.25 -18.74 -15.35
CA ILE A 241 -8.93 -17.92 -14.35
C ILE A 241 -9.47 -18.87 -13.28
N SER A 242 -8.87 -18.84 -12.09
CA SER A 242 -9.39 -19.60 -10.95
C SER A 242 -10.78 -19.10 -10.53
N GLU A 243 -11.59 -20.00 -10.01
CA GLU A 243 -12.94 -19.70 -9.51
C GLU A 243 -12.93 -18.57 -8.47
N LYS A 244 -13.88 -17.64 -8.58
CA LYS A 244 -14.02 -16.41 -7.78
C LYS A 244 -12.82 -15.46 -7.82
N CYS A 245 -11.88 -15.65 -8.74
CA CYS A 245 -10.75 -14.77 -8.98
C CYS A 245 -10.89 -14.04 -10.32
N ALA A 246 -9.98 -13.11 -10.57
CA ALA A 246 -9.87 -12.42 -11.85
C ALA A 246 -8.52 -12.63 -12.54
N THR A 247 -8.55 -12.42 -13.86
CA THR A 247 -7.39 -11.99 -14.64
C THR A 247 -7.58 -10.53 -15.07
N MET A 248 -6.51 -9.89 -15.51
CA MET A 248 -6.54 -8.51 -16.00
C MET A 248 -6.05 -8.46 -17.44
N VAL A 249 -6.71 -7.65 -18.26
CA VAL A 249 -6.31 -7.36 -19.64
C VAL A 249 -6.30 -5.86 -19.85
N SER A 250 -5.30 -5.34 -20.58
CA SER A 250 -5.19 -3.91 -20.87
C SER A 250 -5.79 -3.61 -22.24
N VAL A 251 -7.00 -3.04 -22.28
CA VAL A 251 -7.71 -2.68 -23.51
C VAL A 251 -8.05 -1.19 -23.52
N SER A 252 -7.92 -0.53 -24.68
CA SER A 252 -8.24 0.91 -24.84
C SER A 252 -7.56 1.86 -23.83
N GLY A 253 -6.38 1.50 -23.33
CA GLY A 253 -5.65 2.30 -22.34
C GLY A 253 -6.14 2.15 -20.89
N GLU A 254 -7.06 1.21 -20.62
CA GLU A 254 -7.55 0.88 -19.29
C GLU A 254 -7.33 -0.62 -18.99
N ARG A 255 -7.12 -0.95 -17.73
CA ARG A 255 -7.14 -2.34 -17.27
C ARG A 255 -8.58 -2.77 -17.00
N VAL A 256 -8.96 -3.91 -17.56
CA VAL A 256 -10.24 -4.56 -17.35
C VAL A 256 -10.00 -5.81 -16.51
N ALA A 257 -10.78 -5.94 -15.44
CA ALA A 257 -10.78 -7.10 -14.57
C ALA A 257 -11.85 -8.09 -15.04
N VAL A 258 -11.42 -9.30 -15.41
CA VAL A 258 -12.26 -10.37 -15.94
C VAL A 258 -12.38 -11.46 -14.90
N PHE A 259 -13.56 -11.63 -14.32
CA PHE A 259 -13.85 -12.56 -13.24
C PHE A 259 -14.52 -13.82 -13.74
N ARG A 260 -14.11 -14.97 -13.20
CA ARG A 260 -14.81 -16.25 -13.34
C ARG A 260 -15.52 -16.60 -12.04
N TYR A 261 -16.80 -16.94 -12.11
CA TYR A 261 -17.60 -17.35 -10.97
C TYR A 261 -18.84 -18.12 -11.41
N GLU A 262 -19.21 -19.16 -10.67
CA GLU A 262 -20.49 -19.89 -10.82
C GLU A 262 -20.78 -20.33 -12.26
N GLY A 263 -19.74 -20.78 -12.98
CA GLY A 263 -19.85 -21.17 -14.39
C GLY A 263 -20.02 -20.00 -15.37
N LYS A 264 -19.76 -18.77 -14.94
CA LYS A 264 -19.93 -17.53 -15.71
C LYS A 264 -18.66 -16.70 -15.73
N VAL A 265 -18.60 -15.77 -16.70
CA VAL A 265 -17.55 -14.76 -16.81
C VAL A 265 -18.16 -13.36 -16.98
N SER A 266 -17.64 -12.40 -16.21
CA SER A 266 -17.98 -10.97 -16.35
C SER A 266 -16.73 -10.12 -16.35
N ALA A 267 -16.78 -8.98 -17.05
CA ALA A 267 -15.67 -8.04 -17.14
C ALA A 267 -16.10 -6.64 -16.71
N ILE A 268 -15.33 -6.04 -15.81
CA ILE A 268 -15.56 -4.69 -15.28
C ILE A 268 -14.27 -3.89 -15.29
N SER A 269 -14.35 -2.57 -15.18
CA SER A 269 -13.17 -1.73 -14.97
C SER A 269 -12.35 -2.26 -13.79
N ASN A 270 -11.04 -2.30 -13.93
CA ASN A 270 -10.15 -2.68 -12.84
C ASN A 270 -10.04 -1.57 -11.77
N VAL A 271 -10.60 -0.38 -12.00
CA VAL A 271 -10.45 0.78 -11.12
C VAL A 271 -11.69 0.93 -10.24
N CYS A 272 -11.56 0.52 -8.97
CA CYS A 272 -12.61 0.70 -7.97
C CYS A 272 -12.92 2.19 -7.75
N GLN A 273 -14.16 2.63 -7.99
CA GLN A 273 -14.58 4.02 -7.79
C GLN A 273 -14.55 4.51 -6.33
N HIS A 274 -14.37 3.62 -5.34
CA HIS A 274 -14.18 4.03 -3.95
C HIS A 274 -12.81 4.72 -3.75
N GLN A 275 -11.71 4.08 -4.21
CA GLN A 275 -10.34 4.55 -3.94
C GLN A 275 -9.33 4.24 -5.05
N ASN A 276 -9.77 3.96 -6.27
CA ASN A 276 -8.94 3.49 -7.40
C ASN A 276 -8.18 2.19 -7.08
N GLY A 277 -8.74 1.36 -6.20
CA GLY A 277 -8.19 0.05 -5.89
C GLY A 277 -8.29 -0.92 -7.08
N PRO A 278 -7.32 -1.84 -7.26
CA PRO A 278 -7.30 -2.80 -8.35
C PRO A 278 -8.32 -3.91 -8.10
N LEU A 279 -9.47 -3.86 -8.78
CA LEU A 279 -10.54 -4.83 -8.59
C LEU A 279 -10.10 -6.25 -8.97
N GLY A 280 -9.30 -6.40 -10.02
CA GLY A 280 -8.77 -7.67 -10.51
C GLY A 280 -7.74 -8.35 -9.60
N GLU A 281 -7.26 -7.66 -8.55
CA GLU A 281 -6.52 -8.27 -7.43
C GLU A 281 -7.47 -8.77 -6.32
N GLY A 282 -8.76 -8.44 -6.40
CA GLY A 282 -9.82 -8.86 -5.51
C GLY A 282 -10.39 -10.24 -5.83
N ARG A 283 -11.49 -10.56 -5.15
CA ARG A 283 -12.22 -11.83 -5.31
C ARG A 283 -13.72 -11.60 -5.30
N ILE A 284 -14.46 -12.56 -5.82
CA ILE A 284 -15.91 -12.60 -5.64
C ILE A 284 -16.22 -13.20 -4.26
N ILE A 285 -16.86 -12.40 -3.41
CA ILE A 285 -17.29 -12.74 -2.05
C ILE A 285 -18.75 -12.33 -1.95
N ASP A 286 -19.60 -13.23 -1.49
CA ASP A 286 -21.06 -13.02 -1.36
C ASP A 286 -21.69 -12.50 -2.67
N GLY A 287 -21.28 -13.08 -3.81
CA GLY A 287 -21.76 -12.71 -5.14
C GLY A 287 -21.23 -11.37 -5.68
N CYS A 288 -20.36 -10.67 -4.94
CA CYS A 288 -19.83 -9.37 -5.33
C CYS A 288 -18.33 -9.38 -5.55
N VAL A 289 -17.86 -8.71 -6.59
CA VAL A 289 -16.45 -8.34 -6.74
C VAL A 289 -16.05 -7.46 -5.57
N THR A 290 -15.15 -7.97 -4.73
CA THR A 290 -14.71 -7.32 -3.51
C THR A 290 -13.30 -6.77 -3.69
N CYS A 291 -13.19 -5.44 -3.67
CA CYS A 291 -11.93 -4.71 -3.78
C CYS A 291 -10.97 -5.11 -2.64
N PRO A 292 -9.71 -5.48 -2.94
CA PRO A 292 -8.77 -6.00 -1.95
C PRO A 292 -8.27 -4.95 -0.96
N TRP A 293 -8.59 -3.67 -1.15
CA TRP A 293 -8.14 -2.62 -0.25
C TRP A 293 -9.05 -2.48 0.97
N HIS A 294 -10.33 -2.22 0.76
CA HIS A 294 -11.28 -1.90 1.84
C HIS A 294 -12.53 -2.78 1.83
N GLY A 295 -12.53 -3.84 1.02
CA GLY A 295 -13.69 -4.72 0.88
C GLY A 295 -14.88 -4.07 0.19
N TYR A 296 -14.64 -3.00 -0.57
CA TYR A 296 -15.71 -2.33 -1.31
C TYR A 296 -16.23 -3.24 -2.43
N GLN A 297 -17.54 -3.32 -2.58
CA GLN A 297 -18.19 -4.35 -3.40
C GLN A 297 -18.88 -3.79 -4.64
N TYR A 298 -18.84 -4.55 -5.72
CA TYR A 298 -19.58 -4.31 -6.96
C TYR A 298 -20.20 -5.62 -7.46
N ARG A 299 -21.42 -5.55 -7.99
CA ARG A 299 -22.02 -6.68 -8.71
C ARG A 299 -21.26 -6.93 -10.02
N PRO A 300 -20.77 -8.14 -10.31
CA PRO A 300 -19.98 -8.42 -11.52
C PRO A 300 -20.70 -8.05 -12.83
N GLU A 301 -22.02 -8.28 -12.90
CA GLU A 301 -22.84 -8.14 -14.09
C GLU A 301 -23.27 -6.71 -14.40
N THR A 302 -23.31 -5.82 -13.40
CA THR A 302 -23.67 -4.40 -13.60
C THR A 302 -22.54 -3.43 -13.30
N GLY A 303 -21.51 -3.85 -12.55
CA GLY A 303 -20.53 -2.94 -11.99
C GLY A 303 -21.11 -1.99 -10.93
N ALA A 304 -22.35 -2.17 -10.47
CA ALA A 304 -22.97 -1.31 -9.46
C ALA A 304 -22.65 -1.81 -8.04
N ALA A 305 -22.33 -0.87 -7.15
CA ALA A 305 -22.21 -1.19 -5.73
C ALA A 305 -23.58 -1.59 -5.15
N PRO A 306 -23.66 -2.60 -4.27
CA PRO A 306 -24.89 -2.91 -3.55
C PRO A 306 -25.35 -1.72 -2.70
N ALA A 307 -26.68 -1.58 -2.51
CA ALA A 307 -27.24 -0.56 -1.63
C ALA A 307 -26.63 -0.67 -0.21
N PRO A 308 -26.39 0.46 0.48
CA PRO A 308 -26.80 1.84 0.17
C PRO A 308 -25.81 2.63 -0.70
N PHE A 309 -24.76 1.99 -1.21
CA PHE A 309 -23.73 2.64 -2.00
C PHE A 309 -24.20 2.97 -3.42
N LYS A 310 -23.63 4.00 -4.05
CA LYS A 310 -24.10 4.54 -5.35
C LYS A 310 -23.05 4.45 -6.46
N GLU A 311 -21.82 4.11 -6.10
CA GLU A 311 -20.67 4.03 -6.97
C GLU A 311 -20.85 2.91 -7.99
N LYS A 312 -20.46 3.18 -9.23
CA LYS A 312 -20.63 2.28 -10.36
C LYS A 312 -19.34 2.26 -11.16
N VAL A 313 -18.92 1.09 -11.62
CA VAL A 313 -17.80 0.93 -12.54
C VAL A 313 -18.32 0.58 -13.94
N PRO A 314 -17.59 0.97 -15.01
CA PRO A 314 -17.85 0.46 -16.35
C PRO A 314 -17.84 -1.07 -16.42
N THR A 315 -18.72 -1.62 -17.25
CA THR A 315 -18.76 -3.05 -17.63
C THR A 315 -18.32 -3.23 -19.08
N PHE A 316 -17.90 -4.44 -19.44
CA PHE A 316 -17.43 -4.77 -20.78
C PHE A 316 -18.15 -6.01 -21.30
N LEU A 317 -18.40 -6.06 -22.61
CA LEU A 317 -18.95 -7.26 -23.24
C LEU A 317 -17.91 -8.38 -23.20
N VAL A 318 -18.37 -9.59 -22.85
CA VAL A 318 -17.53 -10.79 -22.76
C VAL A 318 -18.15 -11.90 -23.60
N LYS A 319 -17.30 -12.69 -24.26
CA LYS A 319 -17.68 -13.95 -24.90
C LYS A 319 -16.73 -15.05 -24.44
N VAL A 320 -17.22 -16.29 -24.40
CA VAL A 320 -16.39 -17.48 -24.27
C VAL A 320 -16.59 -18.29 -25.55
N ILE A 321 -15.51 -18.56 -26.29
CA ILE A 321 -15.54 -19.31 -27.55
C ILE A 321 -14.49 -20.43 -27.42
N GLU A 322 -14.91 -21.68 -27.57
CA GLU A 322 -14.04 -22.86 -27.47
C GLU A 322 -13.20 -22.91 -26.16
N GLY A 323 -13.74 -22.38 -25.07
CA GLY A 323 -13.05 -22.31 -23.77
C GLY A 323 -12.09 -21.12 -23.61
N THR A 324 -12.00 -20.23 -24.58
CA THR A 324 -11.19 -19.01 -24.53
C THR A 324 -12.06 -17.79 -24.27
N VAL A 325 -11.62 -16.92 -23.36
CA VAL A 325 -12.32 -15.70 -22.96
C VAL A 325 -11.92 -14.53 -23.85
N PHE A 326 -12.92 -13.79 -24.33
CA PHE A 326 -12.77 -12.61 -25.17
C PHE A 326 -13.50 -11.41 -24.56
N VAL A 327 -12.92 -10.21 -24.65
CA VAL A 327 -13.49 -8.97 -24.13
C VAL A 327 -13.56 -7.91 -25.21
N HIS A 328 -14.70 -7.23 -25.35
CA HIS A 328 -14.79 -6.09 -26.25
C HIS A 328 -14.13 -4.85 -25.62
N PRO A 329 -13.26 -4.11 -26.33
CA PRO A 329 -12.42 -3.05 -25.76
C PRO A 329 -13.17 -1.74 -25.45
N LYS A 330 -14.39 -1.56 -25.98
CA LYS A 330 -15.24 -0.40 -25.71
C LYS A 330 -16.00 -0.61 -24.39
N PRO A 331 -15.84 0.28 -23.38
CA PRO A 331 -16.60 0.19 -22.13
C PRO A 331 -18.08 0.56 -22.35
N ASN A 332 -18.96 -0.09 -21.60
CA ASN A 332 -20.33 0.38 -21.38
C ASN A 332 -20.35 1.49 -20.31
N ALA A 333 -21.44 2.25 -20.27
CA ALA A 333 -21.64 3.23 -19.21
C ALA A 333 -21.58 2.57 -17.81
N PRO A 334 -21.06 3.26 -16.77
CA PRO A 334 -21.01 2.71 -15.43
C PRO A 334 -22.39 2.27 -14.92
N GLY A 335 -22.50 1.04 -14.42
CA GLY A 335 -23.76 0.48 -13.93
C GLY A 335 -24.61 -0.24 -14.99
N THR A 336 -24.17 -0.30 -16.23
CA THR A 336 -24.87 -1.02 -17.30
C THR A 336 -24.79 -2.53 -17.08
N TYR A 337 -25.96 -3.17 -17.04
CA TYR A 337 -26.05 -4.64 -17.02
C TYR A 337 -25.48 -5.24 -18.30
N VAL A 338 -24.63 -6.24 -18.15
CA VAL A 338 -24.11 -7.08 -19.21
C VAL A 338 -24.38 -8.53 -18.83
N GLU A 339 -25.04 -9.26 -19.73
CA GLU A 339 -25.26 -10.69 -19.54
C GLU A 339 -23.91 -11.42 -19.41
N PRO A 340 -23.66 -12.15 -18.30
CA PRO A 340 -22.42 -12.88 -18.13
C PRO A 340 -22.26 -13.97 -19.20
N ALA A 341 -21.06 -14.11 -19.74
CA ALA A 341 -20.76 -15.19 -20.68
C ALA A 341 -20.77 -16.53 -19.94
N GLN A 342 -21.50 -17.51 -20.45
CA GLN A 342 -21.54 -18.85 -19.87
C GLN A 342 -20.26 -19.60 -20.21
N VAL A 343 -19.69 -20.28 -19.24
CA VAL A 343 -18.62 -21.25 -19.45
C VAL A 343 -19.30 -22.57 -19.76
N GLU A 344 -19.35 -22.95 -21.03
CA GLU A 344 -19.84 -24.28 -21.40
C GLU A 344 -19.05 -25.32 -20.60
N CYS A 345 -19.75 -26.11 -19.80
CA CYS A 345 -19.16 -27.28 -19.20
C CYS A 345 -18.79 -28.19 -20.37
N ARG A 346 -17.49 -28.45 -20.57
CA ARG A 346 -17.09 -29.64 -21.32
C ARG A 346 -17.76 -30.79 -20.59
N GLU A 347 -18.78 -31.39 -21.20
CA GLU A 347 -19.23 -32.71 -20.79
C GLU A 347 -17.96 -33.56 -20.74
N GLU A 348 -17.60 -34.03 -19.56
CA GLU A 348 -16.65 -35.12 -19.44
C GLU A 348 -17.18 -36.22 -20.34
N GLN A 349 -16.54 -36.41 -21.49
CA GLN A 349 -16.70 -37.62 -22.27
C GLN A 349 -16.15 -38.75 -21.41
N THR A 350 -16.98 -39.25 -20.51
CA THR A 350 -16.88 -40.59 -19.95
C THR A 350 -16.77 -41.54 -21.12
N ARG A 351 -15.56 -42.04 -21.35
CA ARG A 351 -15.29 -43.26 -22.12
C ARG A 351 -14.38 -44.15 -21.33
#